data_AF-A0A5B0X2X3-F1
#
_entry.id   AF-A0A5B0X2X3-F1
#
_cell.length_a   1.000
_cell.length_b   1.000
_cell.length_c   1.000
_cell.angle_alpha   90.00
_cell.angle_beta   90.00
_cell.angle_gamma   90.00
#
_symmetry.space_group_name_H-M   'P 1'
#
loop_
_entity.id
_entity.type
_entity.pdbx_description
1 polymer ?
#
loop_
_entity_poly.entity_id
_entity_poly.type
_entity_poly.pdbx_seq_one_letter_code
_entity_poly.pdbx_strand_id
1 'polypeptide(L)'
;MSAEEFVRELAYPHPFDDYAVSLCEGASRYVCILSPDLDHAAFDNTALADALSKLARGGRQSEVRILVARSTGIVSRGHRLLSLARRIPSSIHLRVLQEHPDWNGETLVIRDRDGVLYKPGGSERDGFYEPDSRASTQRHLELFEELWRHSEQDPNLRTLSI
;
A
#
# COMPACT_ATOMS: atom_id res chain seq x y z
N MET A 1 -24.89 6.30 -3.00
CA MET A 1 -23.69 5.57 -2.58
C MET A 1 -23.71 4.28 -3.38
N SER A 2 -22.94 4.21 -4.47
CA SER A 2 -22.79 2.95 -5.20
C SER A 2 -22.04 2.01 -4.27
N ALA A 3 -22.60 0.83 -4.01
CA ALA A 3 -21.84 -0.23 -3.38
C ALA A 3 -20.69 -0.57 -4.35
N GLU A 4 -19.45 -0.38 -3.94
CA GLU A 4 -18.31 -0.84 -4.72
C GLU A 4 -18.42 -2.37 -4.82
N GLU A 5 -18.41 -2.90 -6.05
CA GLU A 5 -18.64 -4.32 -6.30
C GLU A 5 -17.33 -5.11 -6.13
N PHE A 6 -17.44 -6.35 -5.67
CA PHE A 6 -16.30 -7.26 -5.65
C PHE A 6 -15.87 -7.59 -7.08
N VAL A 7 -14.58 -7.40 -7.39
CA VAL A 7 -14.01 -7.64 -8.72
C VAL A 7 -12.97 -8.74 -8.62
N ARG A 8 -13.09 -9.74 -9.47
CA ARG A 8 -12.07 -10.75 -9.73
C ARG A 8 -11.35 -10.41 -11.02
N GLU A 9 -10.19 -11.02 -11.18
CA GLU A 9 -9.41 -10.96 -12.42
C GLU A 9 -8.98 -9.54 -12.79
N LEU A 10 -8.38 -8.85 -11.82
CA LEU A 10 -7.83 -7.52 -11.99
C LEU A 10 -6.43 -7.51 -12.60
N ALA A 11 -6.31 -7.00 -13.82
CA ALA A 11 -5.03 -6.80 -14.48
C ALA A 11 -4.15 -5.76 -13.74
N TYR A 12 -2.84 -5.91 -13.91
CA TYR A 12 -1.83 -5.03 -13.31
C TYR A 12 -0.90 -4.45 -14.38
N PRO A 13 -0.56 -3.15 -14.33
CA PRO A 13 -0.90 -2.18 -13.28
C PRO A 13 -2.28 -1.53 -13.41
N HIS A 14 -2.93 -1.64 -14.56
CA HIS A 14 -4.27 -1.07 -14.80
C HIS A 14 -5.27 -2.20 -15.10
N PRO A 15 -6.47 -2.23 -14.49
CA PRO A 15 -7.08 -1.16 -13.67
C PRO A 15 -6.77 -1.22 -12.16
N PHE A 16 -5.78 -2.00 -11.72
CA PHE A 16 -5.39 -2.08 -10.30
C PHE A 16 -5.13 -0.71 -9.65
N ASP A 17 -4.48 0.21 -10.37
CA ASP A 17 -4.22 1.58 -9.94
C ASP A 17 -5.49 2.36 -9.58
N ASP A 18 -6.53 2.29 -10.41
CA ASP A 18 -7.82 2.95 -10.15
C ASP A 18 -8.52 2.39 -8.90
N TYR A 19 -8.49 1.07 -8.73
CA TYR A 19 -9.04 0.45 -7.53
C TYR A 19 -8.23 0.76 -6.28
N ALA A 20 -6.91 0.94 -6.39
CA ALA A 20 -6.09 1.37 -5.27
C ALA A 20 -6.47 2.79 -4.82
N VAL A 21 -6.76 3.69 -5.76
CA VAL A 21 -7.28 5.03 -5.48
C VAL A 21 -8.64 4.94 -4.80
N SER A 22 -9.61 4.25 -5.40
CA SER A 22 -10.98 4.12 -4.86
C SER A 22 -10.97 3.57 -3.43
N LEU A 23 -10.16 2.52 -3.20
CA LEU A 23 -10.00 1.91 -1.89
C LEU A 23 -9.42 2.89 -0.86
N CYS A 24 -8.40 3.66 -1.23
CA CYS A 24 -7.76 4.61 -0.32
C CYS A 24 -8.61 5.87 -0.06
N GLU A 25 -9.45 6.30 -1.01
CA GLU A 25 -10.36 7.43 -0.83
C GLU A 25 -11.43 7.16 0.24
N GLY A 26 -11.86 5.90 0.37
CA GLY A 26 -12.79 5.45 1.41
C GLY A 26 -12.18 5.26 2.80
N ALA A 27 -10.86 5.41 2.97
CA ALA A 27 -10.17 5.11 4.22
C ALA A 27 -10.50 6.11 5.33
N SER A 28 -10.73 5.59 6.54
CA SER A 28 -11.03 6.43 7.72
C SER A 28 -9.94 6.42 8.79
N ARG A 29 -9.19 5.33 8.92
CA ARG A 29 -8.18 5.14 9.98
C ARG A 29 -6.86 4.60 9.46
N TYR A 30 -6.85 3.50 8.73
CA TYR A 30 -5.62 2.80 8.37
C TYR A 30 -5.57 2.49 6.89
N VAL A 31 -4.41 2.71 6.28
CA VAL A 31 -4.07 2.10 5.00
C VAL A 31 -2.76 1.36 5.13
N CYS A 32 -2.75 0.09 4.71
CA CYS A 32 -1.54 -0.71 4.64
C CYS A 32 -1.26 -1.06 3.17
N ILE A 33 -0.06 -0.76 2.69
CA ILE A 33 0.41 -1.09 1.35
C ILE A 33 1.60 -2.00 1.49
N LEU A 34 1.56 -3.17 0.86
CA LEU A 34 2.69 -4.06 0.69
C LEU A 34 2.93 -4.18 -0.82
N SER A 35 4.15 -3.91 -1.26
CA SER A 35 4.53 -4.06 -2.66
C SER A 35 6.03 -4.26 -2.74
N PRO A 36 6.55 -5.25 -3.50
CA PRO A 36 7.99 -5.47 -3.57
C PRO A 36 8.78 -4.22 -3.98
N ASP A 37 8.27 -3.51 -4.98
CA ASP A 37 8.96 -2.40 -5.64
C ASP A 37 8.21 -1.06 -5.59
N LEU A 38 6.99 -1.06 -5.06
CA LEU A 38 6.08 0.09 -5.07
C LEU A 38 5.98 0.67 -6.49
N ASP A 39 5.47 -0.14 -7.41
CA ASP A 39 5.52 0.15 -8.84
C ASP A 39 4.90 1.50 -9.18
N HIS A 40 5.65 2.31 -9.93
CA HIS A 40 5.21 3.63 -10.32
C HIS A 40 3.89 3.64 -11.08
N ALA A 41 3.68 2.65 -11.96
CA ALA A 41 2.48 2.57 -12.75
C ALA A 41 1.22 2.32 -11.90
N ALA A 42 1.36 1.68 -10.72
CA ALA A 42 0.25 1.41 -9.83
C ALA A 42 0.10 2.45 -8.71
N PHE A 43 1.23 2.96 -8.19
CA PHE A 43 1.26 3.72 -6.94
C PHE A 43 1.80 5.16 -7.06
N ASP A 44 2.34 5.56 -8.22
CA ASP A 44 2.92 6.90 -8.41
C ASP A 44 1.97 7.86 -9.15
N ASN A 45 0.68 7.82 -8.79
CA ASN A 45 -0.33 8.72 -9.32
C ASN A 45 -0.77 9.78 -8.29
N THR A 46 -1.25 10.92 -8.77
CA THR A 46 -1.65 12.07 -7.92
C THR A 46 -2.86 11.74 -7.05
N ALA A 47 -3.85 11.02 -7.57
CA ALA A 47 -5.09 10.74 -6.85
C ALA A 47 -4.84 9.87 -5.60
N LEU A 48 -4.01 8.84 -5.73
CA LEU A 48 -3.61 8.00 -4.60
C LEU A 48 -2.84 8.81 -3.55
N ALA A 49 -1.88 9.63 -4.00
CA ALA A 49 -1.11 10.49 -3.12
C ALA A 49 -2.02 11.46 -2.34
N ASP A 50 -3.02 12.04 -3.00
CA ASP A 50 -3.96 12.96 -2.37
C ASP A 50 -4.89 12.23 -1.37
N ALA A 51 -5.38 11.04 -1.71
CA ALA A 51 -6.18 10.20 -0.83
C ALA A 51 -5.43 9.85 0.47
N LEU A 52 -4.19 9.34 0.34
CA LEU A 52 -3.34 9.00 1.49
C LEU A 52 -2.95 10.24 2.30
N SER A 53 -2.70 11.36 1.62
CA SER A 53 -2.36 12.61 2.29
C SER A 53 -3.55 13.19 3.06
N LYS A 54 -4.78 13.02 2.56
CA LYS A 54 -6.02 13.36 3.26
C LYS A 54 -6.20 12.49 4.49
N LEU A 55 -6.04 11.18 4.38
CA LEU A 55 -6.09 10.25 5.52
C LEU A 55 -5.07 10.63 6.60
N ALA A 56 -3.82 10.87 6.22
CA ALA A 56 -2.75 11.24 7.16
C ALA A 56 -3.02 12.56 7.91
N ARG A 57 -3.86 13.45 7.35
CA ARG A 57 -4.32 14.69 8.01
C ARG A 57 -5.65 14.53 8.77
N GLY A 58 -6.35 13.42 8.57
CA GLY A 58 -7.73 13.21 9.03
C GLY A 58 -7.90 13.00 10.53
N GLY A 59 -6.82 12.64 11.26
CA GLY A 59 -6.89 12.50 12.72
C GLY A 59 -5.62 11.94 13.34
N ARG A 60 -5.50 12.07 14.67
CA ARG A 60 -4.33 11.62 15.45
C ARG A 60 -4.12 10.10 15.45
N GLN A 61 -5.15 9.33 15.10
CA GLN A 61 -5.09 7.87 15.03
C GLN A 61 -4.96 7.34 13.60
N SER A 62 -4.96 8.23 12.60
CA SER A 62 -4.88 7.83 11.20
C SER A 62 -3.43 7.53 10.81
N GLU A 63 -3.20 6.40 10.15
CA GLU A 63 -1.86 5.91 9.82
C GLU A 63 -1.84 5.23 8.45
N VAL A 64 -0.79 5.52 7.68
CA VAL A 64 -0.44 4.86 6.43
C VAL A 64 0.85 4.10 6.64
N ARG A 65 0.84 2.80 6.38
CA ARG A 65 2.00 1.92 6.49
C ARG A 65 2.32 1.34 5.12
N ILE A 66 3.55 1.55 4.66
CA ILE A 66 4.02 1.10 3.35
C ILE A 66 5.22 0.20 3.58
N LEU A 67 5.13 -1.05 3.15
CA LEU A 67 6.18 -2.04 3.26
C LEU A 67 6.67 -2.45 1.87
N VAL A 68 7.98 -2.36 1.65
CA VAL A 68 8.63 -2.68 0.38
C VAL A 68 9.78 -3.66 0.56
N ALA A 69 10.14 -4.40 -0.49
CA ALA A 69 11.29 -5.29 -0.46
C ALA A 69 12.57 -4.54 -0.84
N ARG A 70 12.46 -3.62 -1.81
CA ARG A 70 13.60 -2.87 -2.35
C ARG A 70 13.32 -1.37 -2.38
N SER A 71 14.18 -0.59 -1.72
CA SER A 71 14.10 0.87 -1.69
C SER A 71 14.87 1.56 -2.81
N THR A 72 15.80 0.85 -3.48
CA THR A 72 16.75 1.43 -4.45
C THR A 72 16.06 2.09 -5.63
N GLY A 73 15.05 1.44 -6.22
CA GLY A 73 14.26 2.00 -7.32
C GLY A 73 13.44 3.23 -6.90
N ILE A 74 12.83 3.15 -5.71
CA ILE A 74 11.99 4.21 -5.12
C ILE A 74 12.81 5.48 -4.84
N VAL A 75 14.03 5.33 -4.29
CA VAL A 75 14.89 6.46 -3.97
C VAL A 75 15.52 7.06 -5.23
N SER A 76 16.05 6.24 -6.12
CA SER A 76 16.79 6.71 -7.31
C SER A 76 15.90 7.43 -8.32
N ARG A 77 14.68 6.94 -8.54
CA ARG A 77 13.71 7.58 -9.43
C ARG A 77 12.89 8.67 -8.73
N GLY A 78 12.86 8.65 -7.40
CA GLY A 78 11.89 9.38 -6.58
C GLY A 78 10.51 8.74 -6.68
N HIS A 79 9.64 8.91 -5.68
CA HIS A 79 8.28 8.36 -5.70
C HIS A 79 7.34 9.26 -4.89
N ARG A 80 6.11 9.52 -5.36
CA ARG A 80 5.16 10.40 -4.64
C ARG A 80 4.91 9.94 -3.22
N LEU A 81 4.74 8.63 -3.01
CA LEU A 81 4.52 8.08 -1.67
C LEU A 81 5.77 8.19 -0.76
N LEU A 82 6.98 8.14 -1.33
CA LEU A 82 8.20 8.45 -0.57
C LEU A 82 8.22 9.94 -0.18
N SER A 83 7.90 10.84 -1.10
CA SER A 83 7.79 12.27 -0.80
C SER A 83 6.74 12.55 0.28
N LEU A 84 5.61 11.85 0.27
CA LEU A 84 4.59 11.93 1.31
C LEU A 84 5.07 11.42 2.67
N ALA A 85 5.73 10.26 2.70
CA ALA A 85 6.32 9.69 3.92
C ALA A 85 7.33 10.65 4.56
N ARG A 86 8.14 11.34 3.75
CA ARG A 86 9.09 12.36 4.21
C ARG A 86 8.39 13.62 4.74
N ARG A 87 7.26 14.01 4.14
CA ARG A 87 6.50 15.21 4.53
C ARG A 87 5.69 15.02 5.81
N ILE A 88 5.16 13.82 6.05
CA ILE A 88 4.29 13.51 7.20
C ILE A 88 4.79 12.22 7.91
N PRO A 89 6.03 12.20 8.43
CA PRO A 89 6.66 10.98 8.95
C PRO A 89 6.03 10.45 10.24
N SER A 90 5.15 11.24 10.88
CA SER A 90 4.37 10.83 12.06
C SER A 90 3.15 9.97 11.73
N SER A 91 2.69 10.01 10.47
CA SER A 91 1.44 9.36 10.04
C SER A 91 1.62 8.48 8.81
N ILE A 92 2.72 8.64 8.08
CA ILE A 92 3.05 7.84 6.90
C ILE A 92 4.42 7.20 7.13
N HIS A 93 4.45 5.89 7.21
CA HIS A 93 5.65 5.11 7.47
C HIS A 93 5.98 4.27 6.24
N LEU A 94 7.21 4.39 5.73
CA LEU A 94 7.75 3.53 4.68
C LEU A 94 8.88 2.70 5.28
N ARG A 95 8.75 1.38 5.23
CA ARG A 95 9.69 0.40 5.79
C ARG A 95 10.11 -0.60 4.73
N VAL A 96 11.24 -1.26 4.97
CA VAL A 96 11.85 -2.25 4.09
C VAL A 96 11.91 -3.59 4.80
N LEU A 97 11.58 -4.66 4.07
CA LEU A 97 11.77 -6.04 4.47
C LEU A 97 12.26 -6.81 3.23
N GLN A 98 13.56 -7.10 3.16
CA GLN A 98 14.15 -7.65 1.92
C GLN A 98 13.64 -9.06 1.61
N GLU A 99 13.51 -9.90 2.63
CA GLU A 99 13.05 -11.28 2.52
C GLU A 99 12.28 -11.71 3.77
N HIS A 100 11.27 -12.55 3.58
CA HIS A 100 10.55 -13.21 4.66
C HIS A 100 9.90 -14.49 4.12
N PRO A 101 9.89 -15.62 4.87
CA PRO A 101 9.28 -16.87 4.41
C PRO A 101 7.80 -16.73 4.02
N ASP A 102 7.08 -15.83 4.68
CA ASP A 102 5.66 -15.60 4.42
C ASP A 102 5.38 -14.59 3.30
N TRP A 103 6.39 -13.90 2.77
CA TRP A 103 6.21 -12.94 1.67
C TRP A 103 6.64 -13.53 0.33
N ASN A 104 5.67 -13.86 -0.51
CA ASN A 104 5.87 -14.48 -1.82
C ASN A 104 5.88 -13.45 -2.98
N GLY A 105 6.11 -12.18 -2.67
CA GLY A 105 6.15 -11.09 -3.64
C GLY A 105 4.77 -10.58 -4.08
N GLU A 106 3.70 -10.94 -3.36
CA GLU A 106 2.38 -10.35 -3.56
C GLU A 106 2.39 -8.84 -3.28
N THR A 107 1.43 -8.16 -3.90
CA THR A 107 1.10 -6.76 -3.63
C THR A 107 -0.29 -6.71 -3.02
N LEU A 108 -0.46 -5.99 -1.91
CA LEU A 108 -1.76 -5.76 -1.30
C LEU A 108 -1.92 -4.31 -0.87
N VAL A 109 -3.16 -3.82 -0.95
CA VAL A 109 -3.61 -2.58 -0.35
C VAL A 109 -4.78 -2.93 0.55
N ILE A 110 -4.68 -2.55 1.83
CA ILE A 110 -5.72 -2.78 2.83
C ILE A 110 -6.23 -1.43 3.29
N ARG A 111 -7.55 -1.29 3.36
CA ARG A 111 -8.24 -0.15 3.95
C ARG A 111 -8.91 -0.60 5.24
N ASP A 112 -8.58 0.11 6.31
CA ASP A 112 -9.12 -0.07 7.65
C ASP A 112 -9.03 -1.55 8.08
N ARG A 113 -10.15 -2.27 8.07
CA ARG A 113 -10.21 -3.72 8.37
C ARG A 113 -11.25 -4.45 7.52
N ASP A 114 -11.70 -3.83 6.43
CA ASP A 114 -12.82 -4.31 5.63
C ASP A 114 -12.63 -4.11 4.13
N GLY A 115 -11.55 -3.49 3.68
CA GLY A 115 -11.24 -3.38 2.26
C GLY A 115 -9.90 -4.00 1.93
N VAL A 116 -9.83 -4.81 0.88
CA VAL A 116 -8.59 -5.38 0.37
C VAL A 116 -8.55 -5.34 -1.16
N LEU A 117 -7.40 -4.95 -1.68
CA LEU A 117 -7.00 -5.08 -3.07
C LEU A 117 -5.73 -5.92 -3.08
N TYR A 118 -5.72 -6.99 -3.86
CA TYR A 118 -4.66 -7.98 -3.81
C TYR A 118 -4.22 -8.35 -5.22
N LYS A 119 -2.91 -8.53 -5.38
CA LYS A 119 -2.27 -9.10 -6.56
C LYS A 119 -1.29 -10.18 -6.12
N PRO A 120 -1.38 -11.42 -6.63
CA PRO A 120 -0.43 -12.46 -6.31
C PRO A 120 1.00 -12.14 -6.80
N GLY A 121 1.99 -12.66 -6.09
CA GLY A 121 3.40 -12.55 -6.46
C GLY A 121 3.77 -13.49 -7.60
N GLY A 122 4.66 -13.05 -8.49
CA GLY A 122 5.27 -13.90 -9.53
C GLY A 122 4.31 -14.61 -10.48
N SER A 123 3.07 -14.14 -10.62
CA SER A 123 2.01 -14.86 -11.34
C SER A 123 1.42 -14.03 -12.48
N GLU A 124 1.04 -14.71 -13.56
CA GLU A 124 0.11 -14.19 -14.58
C GLU A 124 -1.35 -14.16 -14.08
N ARG A 125 -1.59 -14.63 -12.85
CA ARG A 125 -2.91 -14.54 -12.23
C ARG A 125 -3.25 -13.10 -11.94
N ASP A 126 -4.42 -12.74 -12.41
CA ASP A 126 -5.02 -11.46 -12.13
C ASP A 126 -5.36 -11.30 -10.64
N GLY A 127 -5.32 -10.05 -10.17
CA GLY A 127 -5.65 -9.68 -8.81
C GLY A 127 -7.14 -9.73 -8.50
N PHE A 128 -7.51 -9.30 -7.30
CA PHE A 128 -8.90 -9.08 -6.94
C PHE A 128 -9.04 -7.84 -6.07
N TYR A 129 -10.24 -7.28 -6.09
CA TYR A 129 -10.64 -6.13 -5.30
C TYR A 129 -11.92 -6.48 -4.53
N GLU A 130 -11.84 -6.37 -3.21
CA GLU A 130 -12.93 -6.69 -2.30
C GLU A 130 -13.09 -5.53 -1.30
N PRO A 131 -13.98 -4.56 -1.61
CA PRO A 131 -14.07 -3.31 -0.86
C PRO A 131 -14.89 -3.36 0.41
N ASP A 132 -15.61 -4.44 0.71
CA ASP A 132 -16.41 -4.54 1.95
C ASP A 132 -16.49 -5.99 2.45
N SER A 133 -15.36 -6.51 2.92
CA SER A 133 -15.24 -7.86 3.46
C SER A 133 -14.21 -7.94 4.58
N ARG A 134 -14.71 -7.93 5.82
CA ARG A 134 -13.89 -8.13 7.03
C ARG A 134 -13.21 -9.49 7.05
N ALA A 135 -13.94 -10.53 6.65
CA ALA A 135 -13.44 -11.91 6.66
C ALA A 135 -12.28 -12.10 5.68
N SER A 136 -12.38 -11.55 4.47
CA SER A 136 -11.31 -11.59 3.48
C SER A 136 -10.11 -10.73 3.90
N THR A 137 -10.38 -9.51 4.40
CA THR A 137 -9.36 -8.55 4.81
C THR A 137 -8.52 -9.06 5.99
N GLN A 138 -9.13 -9.77 6.95
CA GLN A 138 -8.46 -10.20 8.17
C GLN A 138 -7.17 -10.99 7.89
N ARG A 139 -7.20 -11.98 6.99
CA ARG A 139 -6.02 -12.80 6.67
C ARG A 139 -4.89 -11.96 6.07
N HIS A 140 -5.22 -11.04 5.17
CA HIS A 140 -4.25 -10.16 4.52
C HIS A 140 -3.65 -9.15 5.51
N LEU A 141 -4.46 -8.69 6.46
CA LEU A 141 -4.01 -7.81 7.53
C LEU A 141 -3.08 -8.55 8.51
N GLU A 142 -3.41 -9.79 8.88
CA GLU A 142 -2.54 -10.62 9.73
C GLU A 142 -1.18 -10.85 9.08
N LEU A 143 -1.16 -11.17 7.78
CA LEU A 143 0.08 -11.25 7.00
C LEU A 143 0.84 -9.92 7.02
N PHE A 144 0.17 -8.80 6.74
CA PHE A 144 0.82 -7.49 6.73
C PHE A 144 1.45 -7.16 8.09
N GLU A 145 0.72 -7.37 9.19
CA GLU A 145 1.21 -7.09 10.54
C GLU A 145 2.39 -7.99 10.91
N GLU A 146 2.41 -9.25 10.48
CA GLU A 146 3.56 -10.14 10.65
C GLU A 146 4.80 -9.57 9.96
N LEU A 147 4.70 -9.30 8.65
CA LEU A 147 5.80 -8.73 7.87
C LEU A 147 6.24 -7.37 8.43
N TRP A 148 5.30 -6.53 8.86
CA TRP A 148 5.58 -5.21 9.42
C TRP A 148 6.43 -5.29 10.70
N ARG A 149 6.19 -6.29 11.55
CA ARG A 149 7.00 -6.49 12.77
C ARG A 149 8.45 -6.83 12.48
N HIS A 150 8.71 -7.50 11.37
CA HIS A 150 10.06 -7.87 10.92
C HIS A 150 10.72 -6.80 10.03
N SER A 151 9.96 -5.76 9.65
CA SER A 151 10.46 -4.70 8.78
C SER A 151 11.27 -3.63 9.53
N GLU A 152 12.21 -3.04 8.81
CA GLU A 152 13.10 -2.00 9.31
C GLU A 152 12.90 -0.68 8.59
N GLN A 153 13.34 0.41 9.21
CA GLN A 153 13.40 1.69 8.52
C GLN A 153 14.73 1.80 7.79
N ASP A 154 14.67 1.92 6.47
CA ASP A 154 15.88 2.13 5.68
C ASP A 154 16.34 3.61 5.77
N PRO A 155 17.57 3.89 6.23
CA PRO A 155 18.13 5.24 6.30
C PRO A 155 18.05 6.01 4.96
N ASN A 156 18.20 5.31 3.82
CA ASN A 156 18.12 5.92 2.49
C ASN A 156 16.74 6.54 2.21
N LEU A 157 15.68 6.04 2.85
CA LEU A 157 14.34 6.59 2.74
C LEU A 157 14.18 7.91 3.49
N ARG A 158 15.00 8.15 4.52
CA ARG A 158 14.96 9.37 5.36
C ARG A 158 15.79 10.52 4.82
N THR A 159 16.78 10.24 3.96
CA THR A 159 17.68 11.27 3.43
C THR A 159 16.94 12.20 2.48
N LEU A 160 16.81 13.48 2.85
CA LEU A 160 16.49 14.54 1.90
C LEU A 160 17.73 14.73 1.02
N SER A 161 17.72 14.17 -0.19
CA SER A 161 18.67 14.61 -1.22
C SER A 161 18.34 16.07 -1.51
N ILE A 162 19.24 16.96 -1.06
CA ILE A 162 19.21 18.41 -1.28
C ILE A 162 19.51 18.69 -2.74
#